data_AF-A0A4S2MRN6-F1
#
_entry.id   AF-A0A4S2MRN6-F1
#
_cell.length_a   1.000
_cell.length_b   1.000
_cell.length_c   1.000
_cell.angle_alpha   90.00
_cell.angle_beta   90.00
_cell.angle_gamma   90.00
#
_symmetry.space_group_name_H-M   'P 1'
#
loop_
_entity.id
_entity.type
_entity.pdbx_description
1 polymer ?
#
loop_
_entity_poly.entity_id
_entity_poly.type
_entity_poly.pdbx_seq_one_letter_code
_entity_poly.pdbx_strand_id
1 'polypeptide(L)'
;MINLILPLRAVQGVLNIIILGLAAYCVDITGKGPYGWTYSEAAFLVFTTIWTLLVLAYLVLTPMFMPKYHNRWAVLGLEAVTMIFWFAGFIAMAASIGGIHCNSRYYGEEACRGINTAKAAAALGAFEWLAWAVTLGLIIQAIIASRRGDRAADPDAEQAAAA
;
A
#
# COMPACT_ATOMS: atom_id res chain seq x y z
N MET A 1 -24.05 0.49 -10.85
CA MET A 1 -22.58 0.45 -10.96
C MET A 1 -22.04 -0.02 -9.62
N ILE A 2 -21.35 -1.16 -9.55
CA ILE A 2 -20.71 -1.61 -8.31
C ILE A 2 -19.62 -0.58 -7.96
N ASN A 3 -19.69 0.00 -6.77
CA ASN A 3 -18.64 0.88 -6.25
C ASN A 3 -17.41 0.02 -5.91
N LEU A 4 -16.61 -0.32 -6.93
CA LEU A 4 -15.39 -1.14 -6.83
C LEU A 4 -14.37 -0.61 -5.79
N ILE A 5 -14.48 0.67 -5.43
CA ILE A 5 -13.63 1.32 -4.44
C ILE A 5 -13.81 0.70 -3.04
N LEU A 6 -15.05 0.42 -2.59
CA LEU A 6 -15.30 -0.07 -1.24
C LEU A 6 -14.69 -1.44 -0.94
N PRO A 7 -14.88 -2.49 -1.78
CA PRO A 7 -14.24 -3.77 -1.56
C PRO A 7 -12.71 -3.68 -1.67
N LEU A 8 -12.19 -2.80 -2.53
CA LEU A 8 -10.76 -2.60 -2.68
C LEU A 8 -10.13 -1.98 -1.42
N ARG A 9 -10.84 -1.05 -0.74
CA ARG A 9 -10.45 -0.55 0.59
C ARG A 9 -10.45 -1.65 1.65
N ALA A 10 -11.44 -2.54 1.61
CA ALA A 10 -11.49 -3.67 2.54
C ALA A 10 -10.30 -4.62 2.33
N VAL A 11 -9.96 -4.93 1.08
CA VAL A 11 -8.78 -5.73 0.73
C VAL A 11 -7.49 -5.07 1.23
N GLN A 12 -7.30 -3.77 0.94
CA GLN A 12 -6.16 -3.00 1.43
C GLN A 12 -6.06 -3.04 2.97
N GLY A 13 -7.18 -2.82 3.67
CA GLY A 13 -7.21 -2.88 5.13
C GLY A 13 -6.84 -4.25 5.69
N VAL A 14 -7.41 -5.33 5.14
CA VAL A 14 -7.15 -6.70 5.62
C VAL A 14 -5.71 -7.10 5.37
N LEU A 15 -5.19 -6.89 4.16
CA LEU A 15 -3.80 -7.18 3.82
C LEU A 15 -2.84 -6.36 4.70
N ASN A 16 -3.13 -5.08 4.90
CA ASN A 16 -2.32 -4.21 5.75
C ASN A 16 -2.21 -4.74 7.20
N ILE A 17 -3.31 -5.21 7.80
CA ILE A 17 -3.29 -5.78 9.16
C ILE A 17 -2.49 -7.08 9.21
N ILE A 18 -2.63 -7.95 8.21
CA ILE A 18 -1.85 -9.19 8.13
C ILE A 18 -0.36 -8.85 8.03
N ILE A 19 0.02 -7.93 7.14
CA ILE A 19 1.42 -7.54 6.93
C ILE A 19 2.00 -6.85 8.17
N LEU A 20 1.22 -6.03 8.88
CA LEU A 20 1.64 -5.44 10.16
C LEU A 20 2.04 -6.52 11.16
N GLY A 21 1.21 -7.55 11.33
CA GLY A 21 1.52 -8.68 12.22
C GLY A 21 2.78 -9.43 11.81
N LEU A 22 2.93 -9.72 10.51
CA LEU A 22 4.11 -10.41 9.98
C LEU A 22 5.39 -9.59 10.13
N ALA A 23 5.35 -8.30 9.79
CA ALA A 23 6.49 -7.40 9.87
C ALA A 23 6.90 -7.13 11.33
N ALA A 24 5.93 -6.90 12.22
CA ALA A 24 6.19 -6.74 13.66
C ALA A 24 6.80 -8.01 14.27
N TYR A 25 6.31 -9.19 13.87
CA TYR A 25 6.89 -10.45 14.29
C TYR A 25 8.35 -10.60 13.81
N CYS A 26 8.64 -10.22 12.56
CA CYS A 26 10.00 -10.25 12.04
C CYS A 26 10.93 -9.31 12.82
N VAL A 27 10.46 -8.13 13.21
CA VAL A 27 11.21 -7.18 14.06
C VAL A 27 11.48 -7.78 15.45
N ASP A 28 10.46 -8.37 16.08
CA ASP A 28 10.58 -8.95 17.43
C ASP A 28 11.57 -10.12 17.47
N ILE A 29 11.46 -11.06 16.53
CA ILE A 29 12.30 -12.26 16.53
C ILE A 29 13.76 -11.97 16.20
N THR A 30 14.00 -10.94 15.38
CA THR A 30 15.36 -10.56 14.96
C THR A 30 16.04 -9.68 16.02
N GLY A 31 15.28 -8.80 16.66
CA GLY A 31 15.75 -8.03 17.82
C GLY A 31 16.10 -8.89 19.04
N LYS A 32 15.47 -10.05 19.21
CA LYS A 32 15.79 -11.04 20.26
C LYS A 32 16.95 -11.98 19.93
N GLY A 33 17.50 -11.89 18.72
CA GLY A 33 18.60 -12.75 18.28
C GLY A 33 19.91 -12.50 19.05
N PRO A 34 20.89 -13.41 18.97
CA PRO A 34 22.15 -13.35 19.73
C PRO A 34 23.00 -12.10 19.45
N TYR A 35 22.71 -11.39 18.36
CA TYR A 35 23.39 -10.16 17.99
C TYR A 35 22.52 -8.89 18.16
N GLY A 36 21.21 -9.03 18.40
CA GLY A 36 20.28 -7.90 18.58
C GLY A 36 20.03 -7.02 17.35
N TRP A 37 20.23 -7.55 16.13
CA TRP A 37 20.05 -6.78 14.89
C TRP A 37 18.63 -6.91 14.36
N THR A 38 17.97 -5.78 14.14
CA THR A 38 16.66 -5.70 13.49
C THR A 38 16.84 -5.45 11.99
N TYR A 39 16.13 -6.21 11.14
CA TYR A 39 16.07 -5.89 9.71
C TYR A 39 15.37 -4.54 9.52
N SER A 40 16.11 -3.55 8.99
CA SER A 40 15.59 -2.20 8.77
C SER A 40 14.44 -2.20 7.74
N GLU A 41 14.44 -3.16 6.83
CA GLU A 41 13.39 -3.38 5.83
C GLU A 41 12.08 -3.83 6.49
N ALA A 42 12.15 -4.71 7.50
CA ALA A 42 10.99 -5.12 8.28
C ALA A 42 10.43 -3.95 9.11
N ALA A 43 11.31 -3.15 9.72
CA ALA A 43 10.90 -1.92 10.42
C ALA A 43 10.25 -0.90 9.47
N PHE A 44 10.75 -0.77 8.24
CA PHE A 44 10.13 0.07 7.22
C PHE A 44 8.74 -0.43 6.80
N LEU A 45 8.52 -1.75 6.70
CA LEU A 45 7.19 -2.31 6.49
C LEU A 45 6.24 -2.02 7.66
N VAL A 46 6.71 -2.10 8.91
CA VAL A 46 5.90 -1.69 10.07
C VAL A 46 5.50 -0.22 9.96
N PHE A 47 6.44 0.68 9.65
CA PHE A 47 6.13 2.09 9.39
C PHE A 47 5.09 2.25 8.27
N THR A 48 5.30 1.56 7.15
CA THR A 48 4.41 1.61 5.97
C THR A 48 3.00 1.16 6.32
N THR A 49 2.84 0.14 7.16
CA THR A 49 1.52 -0.33 7.58
C THR A 49 0.80 0.66 8.49
N ILE A 50 1.51 1.32 9.41
CA ILE A 50 0.96 2.37 10.28
C ILE A 50 0.56 3.59 9.43
N TRP A 51 1.42 4.00 8.50
CA TRP A 51 1.09 5.04 7.52
C TRP A 51 -0.18 4.69 6.75
N THR A 52 -0.29 3.45 6.27
CA THR A 52 -1.45 2.97 5.52
C THR A 52 -2.73 3.02 6.36
N LEU A 53 -2.67 2.72 7.66
CA LEU A 53 -3.83 2.89 8.57
C LEU A 53 -4.29 4.35 8.65
N LEU A 54 -3.36 5.30 8.73
CA LEU A 54 -3.69 6.73 8.73
C LEU A 54 -4.32 7.17 7.42
N VAL A 55 -3.79 6.68 6.29
CA VAL A 55 -4.34 6.96 4.95
C VAL A 55 -5.73 6.36 4.80
N LEU A 56 -5.94 5.10 5.18
CA LEU A 56 -7.26 4.46 5.14
C LEU A 56 -8.26 5.17 6.04
N ALA A 57 -7.84 5.61 7.24
CA ALA A 57 -8.68 6.42 8.12
C ALA A 57 -9.10 7.72 7.43
N TYR A 58 -8.18 8.45 6.79
CA TYR A 58 -8.52 9.64 6.01
C TYR A 58 -9.48 9.32 4.86
N LEU A 59 -9.21 8.28 4.06
CA LEU A 59 -9.99 7.93 2.88
C LEU A 59 -11.40 7.42 3.20
N VAL A 60 -11.61 6.81 4.37
CA VAL A 60 -12.91 6.28 4.81
C VAL A 60 -13.69 7.32 5.62
N LEU A 61 -13.05 8.02 6.56
CA LEU A 61 -13.72 8.97 7.45
C LEU A 61 -14.09 10.28 6.73
N THR A 62 -13.24 10.78 5.84
CA THR A 62 -13.48 12.06 5.14
C THR A 62 -14.78 12.06 4.33
N PRO A 63 -15.07 11.09 3.44
CA PRO A 63 -16.34 11.07 2.72
C PRO A 63 -17.56 10.83 3.62
N MET A 64 -17.37 10.21 4.80
CA MET A 64 -18.46 9.83 5.69
C MET A 64 -18.86 10.95 6.66
N PHE A 65 -17.90 11.72 7.16
CA PHE A 65 -18.12 12.73 8.21
C PHE A 65 -17.76 14.15 7.78
N MET A 66 -16.89 14.32 6.79
CA MET A 66 -16.28 15.61 6.46
C MET A 66 -16.20 15.86 4.94
N PRO A 67 -17.34 15.91 4.21
CA PRO A 67 -17.34 16.09 2.75
C PRO A 67 -16.63 17.37 2.29
N LYS A 68 -16.67 18.43 3.11
CA LYS A 68 -16.00 19.71 2.84
C LYS A 68 -14.47 19.62 2.81
N TYR A 69 -13.86 18.64 3.49
CA TYR A 69 -12.41 18.45 3.54
C TYR A 69 -11.92 17.40 2.53
N HIS A 70 -12.82 16.86 1.69
CA HIS A 70 -12.48 15.90 0.66
C HIS A 70 -11.78 16.60 -0.52
N ASN A 71 -10.46 16.74 -0.45
CA ASN A 71 -9.68 17.30 -1.53
C ASN A 71 -9.16 16.19 -2.45
N ARG A 72 -9.63 16.20 -3.71
CA ARG A 72 -9.20 15.24 -4.75
C ARG A 72 -7.68 15.16 -4.93
N TRP A 73 -6.96 16.27 -4.72
CA TRP A 73 -5.50 16.31 -4.82
C TRP A 73 -4.81 15.70 -3.60
N ALA A 74 -5.41 15.82 -2.42
CA ALA A 74 -4.90 15.16 -1.22
C ALA A 74 -5.07 13.63 -1.34
N VAL A 75 -6.24 13.18 -1.81
CA VAL A 75 -6.49 11.75 -2.08
C VAL A 75 -5.46 11.20 -3.07
N LEU A 76 -5.26 11.89 -4.20
CA LEU A 76 -4.27 11.49 -5.21
C LEU A 76 -2.85 11.41 -4.63
N GLY A 77 -2.45 12.40 -3.84
CA GLY A 77 -1.13 12.44 -3.21
C GLY A 77 -0.93 11.29 -2.20
N LEU A 78 -1.91 11.04 -1.33
CA LEU A 78 -1.84 9.97 -0.34
C LEU A 78 -1.79 8.59 -1.01
N GLU A 79 -2.58 8.37 -2.06
CA GLU A 79 -2.55 7.14 -2.86
C GLU A 79 -1.17 6.92 -3.50
N ALA A 80 -0.61 7.94 -4.13
CA ALA A 80 0.69 7.86 -4.79
C ALA A 80 1.83 7.58 -3.80
N VAL A 81 1.87 8.30 -2.66
CA VAL A 81 2.87 8.09 -1.62
C VAL A 81 2.76 6.69 -1.02
N THR A 82 1.54 6.23 -0.74
CA THR A 82 1.30 4.90 -0.17
C THR A 82 1.73 3.81 -1.15
N MET A 83 1.41 3.95 -2.44
CA MET A 83 1.87 3.04 -3.49
C MET A 83 3.41 2.98 -3.55
N ILE A 84 4.11 4.13 -3.49
CA ILE A 84 5.58 4.17 -3.50
C ILE A 84 6.17 3.50 -2.26
N PHE A 85 5.62 3.74 -1.06
CA PHE A 85 6.11 3.09 0.15
C PHE A 85 5.93 1.58 0.10
N TRP A 86 4.77 1.09 -0.36
CA TRP A 86 4.56 -0.33 -0.55
C TRP A 86 5.54 -0.93 -1.56
N PHE A 87 5.77 -0.26 -2.70
CA PHE A 87 6.75 -0.67 -3.70
C PHE A 87 8.15 -0.82 -3.11
N ALA A 88 8.62 0.21 -2.40
CA ALA A 88 9.93 0.20 -1.78
C ALA A 88 10.04 -0.89 -0.70
N GLY A 89 9.00 -1.05 0.13
CA GLY A 89 9.02 -1.96 1.27
C GLY A 89 9.05 -3.42 0.88
N PHE A 90 8.17 -3.85 -0.03
CA PHE A 90 8.13 -5.25 -0.43
C PHE A 90 9.40 -5.64 -1.21
N ILE A 91 9.93 -4.74 -2.05
CA ILE A 91 11.16 -5.00 -2.81
C ILE A 91 12.36 -5.07 -1.88
N ALA A 92 12.50 -4.15 -0.93
CA ALA A 92 13.60 -4.19 0.04
C ALA A 92 13.58 -5.49 0.85
N MET A 93 12.40 -5.92 1.30
CA MET A 93 12.24 -7.20 2.01
C MET A 93 12.53 -8.41 1.10
N ALA A 94 12.10 -8.38 -0.15
CA ALA A 94 12.36 -9.45 -1.11
C ALA A 94 13.84 -9.54 -1.50
N ALA A 95 14.53 -8.40 -1.64
CA ALA A 95 15.94 -8.35 -1.98
C ALA A 95 16.84 -8.85 -0.84
N SER A 96 16.50 -8.52 0.42
CA SER A 96 17.25 -8.96 1.59
C SER A 96 17.11 -10.47 1.85
N ILE A 97 15.94 -11.07 1.57
CA ILE A 97 15.63 -12.45 1.98
C ILE A 97 15.47 -13.44 0.81
N GLY A 98 15.33 -12.96 -0.42
CA GLY A 98 15.00 -13.79 -1.59
C GLY A 98 15.97 -14.95 -1.83
N GLY A 99 17.26 -14.77 -1.53
CA GLY A 99 18.27 -15.82 -1.69
C GLY A 99 18.43 -16.76 -0.49
N ILE A 100 17.86 -16.42 0.67
CA ILE A 100 18.14 -17.15 1.91
C ILE A 100 17.29 -18.41 1.98
N HIS A 101 17.94 -19.57 1.89
CA HIS A 101 17.35 -20.87 2.15
C HIS A 101 17.64 -21.25 3.59
N CYS A 102 16.65 -21.10 4.48
CA CYS A 102 16.88 -21.39 5.88
C CYS A 102 16.89 -22.89 6.15
N ASN A 103 17.97 -23.38 6.75
CA ASN A 103 18.09 -24.75 7.24
C ASN A 103 18.00 -24.74 8.77
N SER A 104 16.92 -25.32 9.30
CA SER A 104 16.66 -25.35 10.75
C SER A 104 17.77 -26.05 11.55
N ARG A 105 18.54 -26.93 10.91
CA ARG A 105 19.68 -27.63 11.52
C ARG A 105 20.89 -26.72 11.77
N TYR A 106 21.02 -25.63 11.00
CA TYR A 106 22.13 -24.68 11.11
C TYR A 106 21.75 -23.38 11.85
N TYR A 107 20.53 -22.88 11.63
CA TYR A 107 20.10 -21.57 12.14
C TYR A 107 19.11 -21.66 13.32
N GLY A 108 18.62 -22.85 13.64
CA GLY A 108 17.55 -23.05 14.63
C GLY A 108 16.15 -22.76 14.05
N GLU A 109 15.13 -23.32 14.67
CA GLU A 109 13.75 -23.20 14.19
C GLU A 109 13.22 -21.76 14.24
N GLU A 110 13.59 -21.01 15.28
CA GLU A 110 13.10 -19.64 15.47
C GLU A 110 13.60 -18.70 14.36
N ALA A 111 14.89 -18.72 14.05
CA ALA A 111 15.45 -17.91 12.97
C ALA A 111 14.83 -18.24 11.60
N CYS A 112 14.63 -19.54 11.32
CA CYS A 112 13.96 -19.96 10.09
C CYS A 112 12.50 -19.53 10.02
N ARG A 113 11.79 -19.54 11.15
CA ARG A 113 10.42 -19.03 11.21
C ARG A 113 10.39 -17.54 10.84
N GLY A 114 11.29 -16.73 11.39
CA GLY A 114 11.42 -15.30 11.03
C GLY A 114 11.67 -15.07 9.53
N ILE A 115 12.60 -15.82 8.93
CA ILE A 115 12.89 -15.74 7.49
C ILE A 115 11.66 -16.09 6.65
N ASN A 116 10.94 -17.15 7.00
CA ASN A 116 9.73 -17.56 6.27
C ASN A 116 8.59 -16.54 6.43
N THR A 117 8.43 -15.97 7.64
CA THR A 117 7.46 -14.90 7.89
C THR A 117 7.77 -13.67 7.04
N ALA A 118 9.03 -13.29 6.92
CA ALA A 118 9.41 -12.14 6.11
C ALA A 118 9.23 -12.37 4.60
N LYS A 119 9.45 -13.60 4.09
CA LYS A 119 9.07 -13.96 2.71
C LYS A 119 7.57 -13.80 2.48
N ALA A 120 6.75 -14.23 3.43
CA ALA A 120 5.30 -14.04 3.36
C ALA A 120 4.92 -12.56 3.40
N ALA A 121 5.56 -11.75 4.26
CA ALA A 121 5.35 -10.31 4.33
C ALA A 121 5.70 -9.62 3.01
N ALA A 122 6.80 -10.01 2.37
CA ALA A 122 7.20 -9.48 1.07
C ALA A 122 6.18 -9.84 -0.04
N ALA A 123 5.73 -11.10 -0.09
CA ALA A 123 4.75 -11.54 -1.08
C ALA A 123 3.40 -10.82 -0.91
N LEU A 124 2.89 -10.73 0.32
CA LEU A 124 1.66 -10.00 0.62
C LEU A 124 1.81 -8.49 0.39
N GLY A 125 2.98 -7.92 0.68
CA GLY A 125 3.32 -6.54 0.36
C GLY A 125 3.27 -6.24 -1.14
N ALA A 126 3.60 -7.20 -1.99
CA ALA A 126 3.44 -7.04 -3.45
C ALA A 126 1.97 -7.01 -3.88
N PHE A 127 1.10 -7.81 -3.25
CA PHE A 127 -0.35 -7.75 -3.49
C PHE A 127 -0.95 -6.43 -2.98
N GLU A 128 -0.50 -5.96 -1.83
CA GLU A 128 -0.92 -4.67 -1.28
C GLU A 128 -0.48 -3.52 -2.19
N TRP A 129 0.78 -3.53 -2.65
CA TRP A 129 1.26 -2.59 -3.66
C TRP A 129 0.37 -2.58 -4.91
N LEU A 130 0.01 -3.76 -5.42
CA LEU A 130 -0.85 -3.89 -6.59
C LEU A 130 -2.23 -3.28 -6.33
N ALA A 131 -2.81 -3.52 -5.16
CA ALA A 131 -4.10 -2.94 -4.77
C ALA A 131 -4.04 -1.40 -4.79
N TRP A 132 -2.99 -0.79 -4.23
CA TRP A 132 -2.75 0.66 -4.27
C TRP A 132 -2.46 1.20 -5.68
N ALA A 133 -1.74 0.45 -6.51
CA ALA A 133 -1.49 0.82 -7.90
C ALA A 133 -2.81 0.83 -8.72
N VAL A 134 -3.66 -0.16 -8.50
CA VAL A 134 -4.99 -0.24 -9.14
C VAL A 134 -5.89 0.91 -8.68
N THR A 135 -5.98 1.20 -7.38
CA THR A 135 -6.78 2.34 -6.89
C THR A 135 -6.31 3.66 -7.46
N LEU A 136 -4.99 3.90 -7.45
CA LEU A 136 -4.41 5.11 -8.01
C LEU A 136 -4.71 5.25 -9.51
N GLY A 137 -4.59 4.15 -10.27
CA GLY A 137 -4.93 4.10 -11.69
C GLY A 137 -6.40 4.45 -11.96
N LEU A 138 -7.32 3.88 -11.19
CA LEU A 138 -8.76 4.18 -11.29
C LEU A 138 -9.06 5.65 -10.97
N ILE A 139 -8.42 6.22 -9.95
CA ILE A 139 -8.58 7.63 -9.57
C ILE A 139 -8.08 8.55 -10.70
N ILE A 140 -6.91 8.26 -11.27
CA ILE A 140 -6.36 9.03 -12.40
C ILE A 140 -7.30 8.97 -13.61
N GLN A 141 -7.81 7.78 -13.95
CA GLN A 141 -8.77 7.62 -15.05
C GLN A 141 -10.04 8.44 -14.81
N ALA A 142 -10.59 8.42 -13.59
CA ALA A 142 -11.76 9.21 -13.22
C ALA A 142 -11.52 10.72 -13.38
N ILE A 143 -10.34 11.22 -12.98
CA ILE A 143 -9.97 12.62 -13.13
C ILE A 143 -9.86 13.00 -14.61
N ILE A 144 -9.23 12.16 -15.44
CA ILE A 144 -9.09 12.41 -16.88
C ILE A 144 -10.46 12.41 -17.57
N ALA A 145 -11.34 11.46 -17.22
CA ALA A 145 -12.69 11.37 -17.77
C ALA A 145 -13.53 12.60 -17.41
N SER A 146 -13.50 13.04 -16.14
CA SER A 146 -14.16 14.27 -15.69
C SER A 146 -13.69 15.49 -16.48
N ARG A 147 -12.38 15.67 -16.66
CA ARG A 147 -11.82 16.80 -17.44
C ARG A 147 -12.23 16.78 -18.91
N ARG A 148 -12.41 15.60 -19.50
CA ARG A 148 -12.88 15.46 -20.89
C ARG A 148 -14.34 15.87 -21.02
N GLY A 149 -15.19 15.46 -20.06
CA GLY A 149 -16.59 15.88 -20.00
C GLY A 149 -16.74 17.39 -19.85
N ASP A 150 -15.98 18.00 -18.94
CA ASP A 150 -16.02 19.45 -18.69
C ASP A 150 -15.64 20.25 -19.95
N ARG A 151 -14.64 19.80 -20.72
CA ARG A 151 -14.25 20.43 -21.99
C ARG A 151 -15.27 20.27 -23.11
N ALA A 152 -15.96 19.13 -23.15
CA ALA A 152 -16.98 18.87 -24.17
C ALA A 152 -18.27 19.66 -23.92
N ALA A 153 -18.51 20.05 -22.66
CA ALA A 153 -19.65 20.88 -22.26
C ALA A 153 -19.35 22.40 -22.31
N ASP A 154 -18.13 22.80 -22.71
CA ASP A 154 -17.73 24.20 -22.82
C ASP A 154 -18.35 24.84 -24.08
N PRO A 155 -19.27 25.82 -23.94
CA PRO A 155 -19.98 26.42 -25.08
C PRO A 155 -19.05 27.02 -26.13
N ASP A 156 -17.86 27.49 -25.72
CA ASP A 156 -16.86 28.09 -26.61
C ASP A 156 -16.15 27.04 -27.47
N ALA A 157 -16.04 25.79 -26.99
CA ALA A 157 -15.49 24.67 -27.75
C ALA A 157 -16.47 24.17 -28.82
N GLU A 158 -17.78 24.23 -28.56
CA GLU A 158 -18.83 23.89 -29.54
C GLU A 158 -18.91 24.93 -30.67
N GLN A 159 -18.74 26.22 -30.34
CA GLN A 159 -18.69 27.30 -31.33
C GLN A 159 -17.43 27.26 -32.21
N ALA A 160 -16.27 26.89 -31.67
CA ALA A 160 -15.03 26.74 -32.44
C ALA A 160 -15.01 25.52 -33.37
N ALA A 161 -15.78 24.47 -33.06
CA ALA A 161 -15.92 23.30 -33.93
C ALA A 161 -16.96 23.48 -35.06
N ALA A 162 -17.82 24.50 -34.95
CA ALA A 162 -18.86 24.84 -35.92
C ALA A 162 -18.44 25.91 -36.95
N ALA A 163 -17.23 26.48 -36.82
CA ALA A 163 -16.62 27.44 -37.73
C ALA A 163 -15.56 26.79 -38.64
#